data_AF-M2RJ54-F1
#
_entry.id   AF-M2RJ54-F1
#
_cell.length_a   1.000
_cell.length_b   1.000
_cell.length_c   1.000
_cell.angle_alpha   90.00
_cell.angle_beta   90.00
_cell.angle_gamma   90.00
#
_symmetry.space_group_name_H-M   'P 1'
#
loop_
_entity.id
_entity.type
_entity.pdbx_description
1 polymer ?
#
loop_
_entity_poly.entity_id
_entity_poly.type
_entity_poly.pdbx_seq_one_letter_code
_entity_poly.pdbx_strand_id
1 'polypeptide(L)'
;MVKGHGKHQSKRFAGKKEKAPKISKYITRTQAIKRLNCTMEQFRKICILKGVSPRLPSKGLNTLTQKKTYYHIDDIKPLVNDKVTLKIKQIRAFKKHIRKLTARKEFKTKEQLLKTKP
;
A
#
# COMPACT_ATOMS: atom_id res chain seq x y z
N MET A 1 -20.65 23.08 -41.22
CA MET A 1 -19.93 24.33 -40.91
C MET A 1 -19.93 24.56 -39.41
N VAL A 2 -18.74 24.83 -38.88
CA VAL A 2 -18.36 24.98 -37.47
C VAL A 2 -18.78 26.35 -36.93
N LYS A 3 -19.08 26.42 -35.61
CA LYS A 3 -18.90 27.52 -34.62
C LYS A 3 -20.10 27.52 -33.65
N GLY A 4 -19.98 27.49 -32.33
CA GLY A 4 -19.06 28.24 -31.49
C GLY A 4 -19.00 27.69 -30.06
N HIS A 5 -17.85 27.96 -29.44
CA HIS A 5 -17.36 27.35 -28.22
C HIS A 5 -17.99 28.00 -26.98
N GLY A 6 -18.48 27.18 -26.05
CA GLY A 6 -18.89 27.62 -24.72
C GLY A 6 -17.69 28.16 -23.96
N LYS A 7 -17.78 29.42 -23.51
CA LYS A 7 -16.78 30.08 -22.68
C LYS A 7 -16.66 29.38 -21.31
N HIS A 8 -15.76 28.42 -21.19
CA HIS A 8 -15.31 27.91 -19.90
C HIS A 8 -14.47 29.01 -19.23
N GLN A 9 -15.07 29.78 -18.33
CA GLN A 9 -14.35 30.76 -17.51
C GLN A 9 -13.31 30.01 -16.66
N SER A 10 -12.03 30.28 -16.95
CA SER A 10 -10.90 29.82 -16.14
C SER A 10 -10.97 30.49 -14.76
N LYS A 11 -11.46 29.77 -13.75
CA LYS A 11 -11.27 30.18 -12.35
C LYS A 11 -9.78 30.12 -12.03
N ARG A 12 -9.15 31.30 -12.01
CA ARG A 12 -7.77 31.51 -11.56
C ARG A 12 -7.69 31.05 -10.11
N PHE A 13 -6.90 30.00 -9.82
CA PHE A 13 -6.64 29.57 -8.46
C PHE A 13 -5.77 30.62 -7.77
N ALA A 14 -6.41 31.51 -7.02
CA ALA A 14 -5.74 32.39 -6.07
C ALA A 14 -4.91 31.53 -5.10
N GLY A 15 -3.63 31.90 -4.94
CA GLY A 15 -2.63 31.17 -4.17
C GLY A 15 -3.14 30.74 -2.80
N LYS A 16 -3.40 29.44 -2.65
CA LYS A 16 -3.54 28.82 -1.34
C LYS A 16 -2.16 28.86 -0.70
N LYS A 17 -1.99 29.75 0.29
CA LYS A 17 -0.88 29.71 1.25
C LYS A 17 -0.68 28.25 1.66
N GLU A 18 0.46 27.69 1.30
CA GLU A 18 0.83 26.32 1.62
C GLU A 18 1.00 26.20 3.13
N LYS A 19 -0.12 26.03 3.84
CA LYS A 19 -0.07 25.56 5.22
C LYS A 19 0.60 24.20 5.16
N ALA A 20 1.79 24.08 5.74
CA ALA A 20 2.52 22.82 5.85
C ALA A 20 1.51 21.71 6.18
N PRO A 21 1.43 20.64 5.37
CA PRO A 21 0.38 19.66 5.55
C PRO A 21 0.51 19.12 6.97
N LYS A 22 -0.53 19.31 7.79
CA LYS A 22 -0.58 18.75 9.15
C LYS A 22 -0.38 17.24 9.01
N ILE A 23 0.83 16.76 9.34
CA ILE A 23 1.19 15.35 9.18
C ILE A 23 0.30 14.57 10.15
N SER A 24 -0.70 13.87 9.61
CA SER A 24 -1.52 12.96 10.41
C SER A 24 -0.60 11.88 11.00
N LYS A 25 -0.61 11.73 12.33
CA LYS A 25 0.17 10.69 13.03
C LYS A 25 -0.30 9.26 12.71
N TYR A 26 -1.51 9.14 12.16
CA TYR A 26 -2.17 7.86 11.91
C TYR A 26 -2.47 7.64 10.44
N ILE A 27 -2.41 6.37 10.03
CA ILE A 27 -2.83 5.90 8.71
C ILE A 27 -3.91 4.83 8.85
N THR A 28 -4.82 4.76 7.88
CA THR A 28 -5.84 3.71 7.82
C THR A 28 -5.21 2.37 7.47
N ARG A 29 -5.87 1.27 7.87
CA ARG A 29 -5.51 -0.10 7.48
C ARG A 29 -5.23 -0.25 5.98
N THR A 30 -6.10 0.30 5.13
CA THR A 30 -5.95 0.22 3.68
C THR A 30 -4.71 0.97 3.18
N GLN A 31 -4.38 2.11 3.78
CA GLN A 31 -3.16 2.84 3.46
C GLN A 31 -1.91 2.08 3.92
N ALA A 32 -1.93 1.47 5.11
CA ALA A 32 -0.83 0.64 5.60
C ALA A 32 -0.54 -0.55 4.67
N ILE A 33 -1.59 -1.28 4.28
CA ILE A 33 -1.50 -2.39 3.33
C ILE A 33 -0.90 -1.94 1.99
N LYS A 34 -1.38 -0.81 1.46
CA LYS A 34 -0.87 -0.22 0.21
C LYS A 34 0.60 0.18 0.31
N ARG A 35 1.07 0.68 1.46
CA ARG A 35 2.49 1.03 1.66
C ARG A 35 3.40 -0.18 1.80
N LEU A 36 2.90 -1.27 2.39
CA LEU A 36 3.69 -2.50 2.58
C LEU A 36 3.67 -3.42 1.34
N ASN A 37 2.76 -3.16 0.38
CA ASN A 37 2.53 -3.95 -0.83
C ASN A 37 2.18 -5.43 -0.54
N CYS A 38 1.41 -5.67 0.52
CA CYS A 38 1.00 -7.00 0.97
C CYS A 38 -0.53 -7.21 0.84
N THR A 39 -1.00 -8.44 1.04
CA THR A 39 -2.44 -8.73 1.17
C THR A 39 -2.93 -8.46 2.59
N MET A 40 -4.26 -8.44 2.81
CA MET A 40 -4.85 -8.30 4.15
C MET A 40 -4.39 -9.41 5.11
N GLU A 41 -4.31 -10.64 4.63
CA GLU A 41 -3.89 -11.79 5.43
C GLU A 41 -2.41 -11.68 5.82
N GLN A 42 -1.55 -11.31 4.87
CA GLN A 42 -0.13 -11.07 5.13
C GLN A 42 0.07 -9.91 6.10
N PHE A 43 -0.70 -8.85 5.94
CA PHE A 43 -0.66 -7.71 6.85
C PHE A 43 -0.99 -8.13 8.28
N ARG A 44 -2.05 -8.92 8.48
CA ARG A 44 -2.40 -9.46 9.82
C ARG A 44 -1.27 -10.29 10.41
N LYS A 45 -0.66 -11.17 9.62
CA LYS A 45 0.49 -11.99 10.04
C LYS A 45 1.68 -11.12 10.45
N ILE A 46 2.03 -10.10 9.66
CA ILE A 46 3.10 -9.15 9.98
C ILE A 46 2.77 -8.40 11.27
N CYS A 47 1.53 -7.91 11.44
CA CYS A 47 1.13 -7.19 12.64
C CYS A 47 1.25 -8.05 13.90
N ILE A 48 0.84 -9.32 13.85
CA ILE A 48 1.00 -10.26 14.97
C ILE A 48 2.48 -10.48 15.28
N LEU A 49 3.29 -10.79 14.25
CA LEU A 49 4.72 -11.06 14.41
C LEU A 49 5.53 -9.85 14.92
N LYS A 50 5.09 -8.64 14.61
CA LYS A 50 5.80 -7.40 14.96
C LYS A 50 5.15 -6.65 16.11
N GLY A 51 4.09 -7.19 16.72
CA GLY A 51 3.38 -6.56 17.83
C GLY A 51 2.73 -5.23 17.46
N VAL A 52 2.34 -5.04 16.20
CA VAL A 52 1.71 -3.78 15.75
C VAL A 52 0.21 -3.86 15.96
N SER A 53 -0.26 -3.10 16.96
CA SER A 53 -1.68 -3.02 17.30
C SER A 53 -2.37 -1.84 16.61
N PRO A 54 -3.67 -1.96 16.32
CA PRO A 54 -4.46 -0.82 15.88
C PRO A 54 -4.55 0.23 17.00
N ARG A 55 -4.54 1.51 16.64
CA ARG A 55 -4.61 2.62 17.59
C ARG A 55 -5.87 3.44 17.39
N LEU A 56 -6.44 3.89 18.51
CA LEU A 56 -7.51 4.87 18.51
C LEU A 56 -6.88 6.28 18.44
N PRO A 57 -7.19 7.09 17.41
CA PRO A 57 -6.65 8.45 17.32
C PRO A 57 -7.18 9.33 18.46
N SER A 58 -6.27 9.94 19.23
CA SER A 58 -6.59 10.52 20.54
C SER A 58 -7.45 11.79 20.55
N LYS A 59 -7.47 12.66 19.52
CA LYS A 59 -8.23 13.93 19.58
C LYS A 59 -8.70 14.42 18.20
N GLY A 60 -9.97 14.83 18.12
CA GLY A 60 -10.49 15.75 17.10
C GLY A 60 -11.14 15.13 15.86
N LEU A 61 -11.89 14.04 16.00
CA LEU A 61 -12.35 13.27 14.85
C LEU A 61 -13.78 12.77 14.97
N ASN A 62 -14.65 13.69 15.33
CA ASN A 62 -16.10 13.51 15.34
C ASN A 62 -16.63 13.14 13.93
N THR A 63 -15.78 13.19 12.89
CA THR A 63 -16.04 12.82 11.49
C THR A 63 -15.17 11.68 10.93
N LEU A 64 -14.14 11.16 11.63
CA LEU A 64 -13.49 9.94 11.09
C LEU A 64 -14.43 8.78 11.35
N THR A 65 -14.92 8.24 10.24
CA THR A 65 -15.79 7.08 10.16
C THR A 65 -15.40 6.07 11.24
N GLN A 66 -16.24 5.93 12.27
CA GLN A 66 -15.98 5.08 13.44
C GLN A 66 -15.70 3.61 13.10
N LYS A 67 -15.96 3.22 11.85
CA LYS A 67 -15.74 1.87 11.31
C LYS A 67 -14.31 1.60 10.81
N LYS A 68 -13.41 2.59 10.79
CA LYS A 68 -12.06 2.43 10.22
C LYS A 68 -11.02 2.12 11.31
N THR A 69 -10.17 1.14 11.03
CA THR A 69 -9.00 0.82 11.86
C THR A 69 -7.80 1.66 11.46
N TYR A 70 -7.13 2.27 12.45
CA TYR A 70 -5.96 3.11 12.27
C TYR A 70 -4.71 2.49 12.89
N TYR A 71 -3.55 2.86 12.36
CA TYR A 71 -2.22 2.47 12.81
C TYR A 71 -1.35 3.72 12.92
N HIS A 72 -0.37 3.72 13.83
CA HIS A 72 0.60 4.80 13.88
C HIS A 72 1.55 4.71 12.69
N ILE A 73 2.00 5.87 12.17
CA ILE A 73 2.98 5.87 11.08
C ILE A 73 4.30 5.26 11.53
N ASP A 74 4.73 5.56 12.75
CA ASP A 74 6.04 5.11 13.23
C ASP A 74 6.10 3.60 13.47
N ASP A 75 4.96 2.95 13.69
CA ASP A 75 4.87 1.49 13.79
C ASP A 75 4.95 0.83 12.39
N ILE A 76 4.43 1.51 11.36
CA ILE A 76 4.35 0.96 9.99
C ILE A 76 5.60 1.27 9.16
N LYS A 77 6.24 2.41 9.39
CA LYS A 77 7.46 2.83 8.67
C LYS A 77 8.59 1.78 8.71
N PRO A 78 8.97 1.20 9.88
CA PRO A 78 10.03 0.19 9.92
C PRO A 78 9.64 -1.12 9.22
N LEU A 79 8.35 -1.45 9.15
CA LEU A 79 7.88 -2.69 8.49
C LEU A 79 8.15 -2.71 6.98
N VAL A 80 8.32 -1.54 6.34
CA VAL A 80 8.56 -1.45 4.89
C VAL A 80 9.87 -2.13 4.50
N ASN A 81 10.90 -1.97 5.33
CA ASN A 81 12.25 -2.50 5.12
C ASN A 81 12.53 -3.75 5.97
N ASP A 82 11.51 -4.29 6.63
CA ASP A 82 11.67 -5.48 7.47
C ASP A 82 11.96 -6.75 6.64
N LYS A 83 12.77 -7.64 7.20
CA LYS A 83 13.18 -8.91 6.57
C LYS A 83 11.97 -9.78 6.21
N VAL A 84 10.94 -9.81 7.06
CA VAL A 84 9.72 -10.61 6.81
C VAL A 84 8.98 -10.07 5.59
N THR A 85 8.80 -8.75 5.50
CA THR A 85 8.16 -8.09 4.36
C THR A 85 8.93 -8.34 3.05
N LEU A 86 10.26 -8.27 3.11
CA LEU A 86 11.13 -8.58 1.96
C LEU A 86 10.95 -10.03 1.49
N LYS A 87 10.92 -11.00 2.41
CA LYS A 87 10.74 -12.41 2.08
C LYS A 87 9.38 -12.68 1.42
N ILE A 88 8.32 -12.06 1.95
CA ILE A 88 6.97 -12.15 1.37
C ILE A 88 6.96 -11.62 -0.08
N LYS A 89 7.65 -10.50 -0.34
CA LYS A 89 7.78 -9.93 -1.69
C LYS A 89 8.55 -10.86 -2.62
N GLN A 90 9.65 -11.47 -2.17
CA GLN A 90 10.43 -12.45 -2.93
C GLN A 90 9.59 -13.66 -3.32
N ILE A 91 8.88 -14.26 -2.37
CA ILE A 91 7.99 -15.41 -2.61
C ILE A 91 6.91 -15.05 -3.63
N ARG A 92 6.33 -13.84 -3.53
CA ARG A 92 5.30 -13.37 -4.48
C ARG A 92 5.87 -13.20 -5.89
N ALA A 93 7.05 -12.61 -6.02
CA ALA A 93 7.73 -12.45 -7.30
C ALA A 93 8.07 -13.82 -7.92
N PHE A 94 8.59 -14.74 -7.11
CA PHE A 94 8.88 -16.12 -7.51
C PHE A 94 7.62 -16.83 -8.03
N LYS A 95 6.52 -16.80 -7.28
CA LYS A 95 5.23 -17.38 -7.71
C LYS A 95 4.74 -16.75 -9.02
N LYS A 96 4.87 -15.43 -9.18
CA LYS A 96 4.51 -14.74 -10.44
C LYS A 96 5.37 -15.22 -11.60
N HIS A 97 6.66 -15.41 -11.38
CA HIS A 97 7.59 -15.90 -12.40
C HIS A 97 7.24 -17.33 -12.83
N ILE A 98 6.98 -18.24 -11.88
CA ILE A 98 6.54 -19.61 -12.17
C ILE A 98 5.22 -19.63 -12.95
N ARG A 99 4.26 -18.77 -12.60
CA ARG A 99 3.00 -18.63 -13.35
C ARG A 99 3.25 -18.18 -14.79
N LYS A 100 4.18 -17.24 -15.01
CA LYS A 100 4.55 -16.76 -16.34
C LYS A 100 5.19 -17.85 -17.21
N LEU A 101 6.13 -18.63 -16.66
CA LEU A 101 6.75 -19.75 -17.38
C LEU A 101 5.74 -20.85 -17.69
N THR A 102 4.83 -21.14 -16.74
CA THR A 102 3.75 -22.11 -16.94
C THR A 102 2.83 -21.68 -18.08
N ALA A 103 2.46 -20.39 -18.16
CA ALA A 103 1.63 -19.86 -19.25
C ALA A 103 2.34 -19.93 -20.63
N ARG A 104 3.68 -19.83 -20.66
CA ARG A 104 4.49 -19.96 -21.88
C ARG A 104 4.83 -21.39 -22.27
N LYS A 105 4.44 -22.38 -21.45
CA LYS A 105 4.80 -23.81 -21.62
C LYS A 105 6.32 -24.08 -21.60
N GLU A 106 7.10 -23.21 -20.95
CA GLU A 106 8.55 -23.37 -20.77
C GLU A 106 8.85 -24.22 -19.51
N PHE A 107 8.64 -25.53 -19.59
CA PHE A 107 8.73 -26.43 -18.43
C PHE A 107 10.15 -26.64 -17.91
N LYS A 108 11.15 -26.75 -18.80
CA LYS A 108 12.56 -26.94 -18.41
C LYS A 108 13.08 -25.78 -17.56
N THR A 109 12.84 -24.54 -18.00
CA THR A 109 13.24 -23.33 -17.27
C THR A 109 12.51 -23.23 -15.93
N LYS A 110 11.24 -23.62 -15.89
CA LYS A 110 10.44 -23.65 -14.66
C LYS A 110 11.02 -24.64 -13.65
N GLU A 111 11.38 -25.85 -14.07
CA GLU A 111 11.98 -26.86 -13.21
C GLU A 111 13.30 -26.40 -12.63
N GLN A 112 14.14 -25.75 -13.44
CA GLN A 112 15.40 -25.18 -12.96
C GLN A 112 15.16 -24.09 -11.91
N LEU A 113 14.18 -23.22 -12.12
CA LEU A 113 13.82 -22.18 -11.16
C LEU A 113 13.19 -22.74 -9.87
N LEU A 114 12.47 -23.86 -9.95
CA LEU A 114 11.91 -24.52 -8.76
C LEU A 114 13.00 -25.01 -7.79
N LYS A 115 14.19 -25.36 -8.30
CA LYS A 115 15.35 -25.73 -7.48
C LYS A 115 15.88 -24.56 -6.65
N THR A 116 15.72 -23.32 -7.12
CA THR A 116 16.16 -22.10 -6.44
C THR A 116 15.03 -21.43 -5.66
N LYS A 117 14.23 -22.22 -4.95
CA LYS A 117 13.10 -21.70 -4.16
C LYS A 117 13.63 -20.72 -3.09
N PRO A 118 13.11 -19.48 -3.03
CA PRO A 118 13.51 -18.53 -2.00
C PRO A 118 12.96 -18.96 -0.64
#